data_AF-A0A2G3NZG7-F1
#
_entry.id   AF-A0A2G3NZG7-F1
#
_cell.length_a   1.000
_cell.length_b   1.000
_cell.length_c   1.000
_cell.angle_alpha   90.00
_cell.angle_beta   90.00
_cell.angle_gamma   90.00
#
_symmetry.space_group_name_H-M   'P 1'
#
loop_
_entity.id
_entity.type
_entity.pdbx_description
1 polymer ?
#
loop_
_entity_poly.entity_id
_entity_poly.type
_entity_poly.pdbx_seq_one_letter_code
_entity_poly.pdbx_strand_id
1 'polypeptide(L)'
;MESEGVRLRIYVNKHKKIILAPDYFEKYGGVSNETIQIKEGEFTAEIEKEVKEAMQEIIERWQPKIDGLPFEALFAEKQRQLKSFSDFETVATELIEEEYGK
;
A
#
# COMPACT_ATOMS: atom_id res chain seq x y z
N MET A 1 18.82 -1.59 6.01
CA MET A 1 18.07 -0.40 5.60
C MET A 1 16.74 -0.48 6.32
N GLU A 2 16.62 0.21 7.44
CA GLU A 2 15.31 0.39 8.07
C GLU A 2 14.44 1.11 7.04
N SER A 3 13.33 0.49 6.66
CA SER A 3 12.32 1.13 5.83
C SER A 3 11.98 2.46 6.51
N GLU A 4 12.36 3.59 5.91
CA GLU A 4 11.84 4.89 6.32
C GLU A 4 10.32 4.75 6.24
N GLY A 5 9.69 4.54 7.40
CA GLY A 5 8.25 4.41 7.48
C GLY A 5 7.65 5.60 6.75
N VAL A 6 6.79 5.31 5.79
CA VAL A 6 6.15 6.30 4.91
C VAL A 6 5.55 7.41 5.78
N ARG A 7 6.28 8.53 5.93
CA ARG A 7 5.90 9.65 6.78
C ARG A 7 4.91 10.53 6.03
N LEU A 8 3.79 10.83 6.69
CA LEU A 8 2.74 11.69 6.17
C LEU A 8 3.30 13.08 5.83
N ARG A 9 3.27 13.46 4.55
CA ARG A 9 3.66 14.79 4.11
C ARG A 9 2.45 15.71 4.11
N ILE A 10 2.61 16.88 4.68
CA ILE A 10 1.55 17.88 4.77
C ILE A 10 1.91 19.05 3.86
N TYR A 11 0.99 19.41 2.98
CA TYR A 11 1.14 20.52 2.05
C TYR A 11 0.03 21.53 2.25
N VAL A 12 0.29 22.77 1.83
CA VAL A 12 -0.73 23.80 1.63
C VAL A 12 -0.72 24.24 0.19
N ASN A 13 -1.89 24.38 -0.43
CA ASN A 13 -2.00 24.93 -1.77
C ASN A 13 -2.18 26.46 -1.78
N LYS A 14 -2.11 27.06 -2.97
CA LYS A 14 -2.33 28.50 -3.18
C LYS A 14 -3.69 29.04 -2.67
N HIS A 15 -4.68 28.15 -2.48
CA HIS A 15 -5.99 28.48 -1.93
C HIS A 15 -6.06 28.29 -0.40
N LYS A 16 -4.91 28.14 0.27
CA LYS A 16 -4.79 27.93 1.72
C LYS A 16 -5.52 26.67 2.20
N LYS A 17 -5.56 25.61 1.38
CA LYS A 17 -6.14 24.32 1.75
C LYS A 17 -5.04 23.32 2.09
N ILE A 18 -5.25 22.54 3.15
CA ILE A 18 -4.36 21.48 3.60
C ILE A 18 -4.51 20.27 2.68
N ILE A 19 -3.39 19.69 2.30
CA ILE A 19 -3.30 18.45 1.54
C ILE A 19 -2.46 17.47 2.35
N LEU A 20 -3.02 16.29 2.62
CA LEU A 20 -2.38 15.18 3.31
C LEU A 20 -1.89 14.18 2.26
N ALA A 21 -0.60 13.91 2.23
CA ALA A 21 0.01 13.01 1.27
C ALA A 21 0.73 11.89 2.04
N PRO A 22 0.06 10.76 2.31
CA PRO A 22 0.72 9.63 2.94
C PRO A 22 1.82 9.11 2.02
N ASP A 23 1.56 9.00 0.71
CA ASP A 23 2.55 8.59 -0.29
C ASP A 23 2.82 9.72 -1.30
N TYR A 24 3.85 9.57 -2.13
CA TYR A 24 4.16 10.53 -3.19
C TYR A 24 3.01 10.65 -4.20
N PHE A 25 2.35 9.53 -4.49
CA PHE A 25 1.29 9.45 -5.49
C PHE A 25 -0.12 9.60 -4.91
N GLU A 26 -0.29 9.41 -3.60
CA GLU A 26 -1.58 9.49 -2.93
C GLU A 26 -1.74 10.81 -2.17
N LYS A 27 -2.79 11.56 -2.49
CA LYS A 27 -3.08 12.87 -1.86
C LYS A 27 -4.55 13.01 -1.53
N TYR A 28 -4.82 13.41 -0.29
CA TYR A 28 -6.13 13.84 0.18
C TYR A 28 -6.16 15.37 0.28
N GLY A 29 -7.24 16.04 -0.18
CA GLY A 29 -7.42 17.48 0.06
C GLY A 29 -7.48 18.43 -1.16
N GLY A 30 -7.83 17.93 -2.36
CA GLY A 30 -8.12 18.79 -3.52
C GLY A 30 -6.85 19.29 -4.24
N VAL A 31 -6.66 18.78 -5.45
CA VAL A 31 -5.41 18.85 -6.21
C VAL A 31 -5.23 20.24 -6.82
N SER A 32 -4.30 21.03 -6.27
CA SER A 32 -3.69 22.18 -6.94
C SER A 32 -2.24 21.80 -7.23
N ASN A 33 -1.74 22.09 -8.44
CA ASN A 33 -0.37 21.79 -8.83
C ASN A 33 0.67 22.63 -8.09
N GLU A 34 0.25 23.78 -7.55
CA GLU A 34 1.10 24.67 -6.78
C GLU A 34 0.86 24.45 -5.28
N THR A 35 1.87 23.88 -4.62
CA THR A 35 1.85 23.49 -3.22
C THR A 35 3.17 23.80 -2.52
N ILE A 36 3.10 24.16 -1.25
CA ILE A 36 4.27 24.31 -0.36
C ILE A 36 4.19 23.21 0.70
N GLN A 37 5.28 22.49 0.93
CA GLN A 37 5.37 21.50 1.99
C GLN A 37 5.59 22.20 3.34
N ILE A 38 4.83 21.77 4.35
CA ILE A 38 5.07 22.13 5.75
C ILE A 38 6.10 21.13 6.28
N LYS A 39 7.26 21.65 6.73
CA LYS A 39 8.32 20.83 7.33
C LYS A 39 7.88 20.27 8.68
N GLU A 40 8.54 19.20 9.10
CA GLU A 40 8.28 18.56 10.38
C GLU A 40 8.43 19.53 11.56
N GLY A 41 7.48 19.46 12.48
CA GLY A 41 7.42 20.22 13.72
C GLY A 41 6.21 19.79 14.57
N GLU A 42 5.95 20.50 15.67
CA GLU A 42 4.86 20.17 16.60
C GLU A 42 3.49 20.14 15.90
N PHE A 43 3.23 21.14 15.04
CA PHE A 43 2.00 21.23 14.26
C PHE A 43 1.78 20.01 13.34
N THR A 44 2.82 19.56 12.63
CA THR A 44 2.68 18.40 11.73
C THR A 44 2.58 17.08 12.50
N ALA A 45 3.22 16.99 13.68
CA ALA A 45 3.15 15.81 14.54
C ALA A 45 1.74 15.63 15.13
N GLU A 46 1.08 16.72 15.51
CA GLU A 46 -0.31 16.69 15.99
C GLU A 46 -1.26 16.20 14.89
N ILE A 47 -1.13 16.73 13.67
CA ILE A 47 -1.91 16.26 12.51
C ILE A 47 -1.63 14.78 12.21
N GLU A 48 -0.36 14.36 12.22
CA GLU A 48 0.00 12.96 11.97
C GLU A 48 -0.64 12.02 13.00
N LYS A 49 -0.69 12.43 14.28
CA LYS A 49 -1.35 11.68 15.34
C LYS A 49 -2.86 11.57 15.08
N GLU A 50 -3.55 12.68 14.82
CA GLU A 50 -4.99 12.68 14.54
C GLU A 50 -5.33 11.84 13.31
N VAL A 51 -4.52 11.90 12.25
CA VAL A 51 -4.70 11.08 11.05
C VAL A 51 -4.55 9.60 11.37
N LYS A 52 -3.55 9.21 12.16
CA LYS A 52 -3.38 7.81 12.58
C LYS A 52 -4.56 7.31 13.39
N GLU A 53 -5.05 8.11 14.33
CA GLU A 53 -6.23 7.79 15.14
C GLU A 53 -7.48 7.62 14.27
N ALA A 54 -7.73 8.56 13.34
CA ALA A 54 -8.85 8.48 12.42
C ALA A 54 -8.77 7.25 11.48
N MET A 55 -7.58 6.94 10.96
CA MET A 55 -7.37 5.76 10.13
C MET A 55 -7.62 4.46 10.90
N GLN A 56 -7.14 4.39 12.14
CA GLN A 56 -7.38 3.24 13.01
C GLN A 56 -8.86 3.05 13.30
N GLU A 57 -9.60 4.13 13.58
CA GLU A 57 -11.04 4.07 13.81
C GLU A 57 -11.79 3.56 12.57
N ILE A 58 -11.37 3.99 11.36
CA ILE A 58 -11.93 3.48 10.11
C ILE A 58 -11.65 1.98 9.98
N ILE A 59 -10.42 1.52 10.24
CA ILE A 59 -10.06 0.11 10.17
C ILE A 59 -10.94 -0.70 11.13
N GLU A 60 -10.99 -0.33 12.40
CA GLU A 60 -11.77 -1.04 13.43
C GLU A 60 -13.27 -1.10 13.10
N ARG A 61 -13.81 -0.06 12.46
CA ARG A 61 -15.21 -0.01 12.03
C ARG A 61 -15.52 -0.98 10.88
N TRP A 62 -14.58 -1.21 9.98
CA TRP A 62 -14.79 -2.01 8.78
C TRP A 62 -14.23 -3.44 8.88
N GLN A 63 -13.21 -3.67 9.70
CA GLN A 63 -12.54 -4.96 9.88
C GLN A 63 -13.51 -6.10 10.21
N PRO A 64 -14.51 -5.95 11.11
CA PRO A 64 -15.46 -7.03 11.40
C PRO A 64 -16.30 -7.49 10.20
N LYS A 65 -16.51 -6.62 9.20
CA LYS A 65 -17.22 -6.98 7.96
C LYS A 65 -16.35 -7.83 7.04
N ILE A 66 -15.03 -7.68 7.14
CA ILE A 66 -14.04 -8.45 6.40
C ILE A 66 -13.75 -9.77 7.11
N ASP A 67 -13.65 -9.77 8.44
CA ASP A 67 -13.36 -10.96 9.25
C ASP A 67 -14.39 -12.09 9.06
N GLY A 68 -15.63 -11.74 8.71
CA GLY A 68 -16.69 -12.71 8.42
C GLY A 68 -16.62 -13.36 7.04
N LEU A 69 -15.66 -12.98 6.18
CA LEU A 69 -15.53 -13.47 4.81
C LEU A 69 -14.47 -14.57 4.70
N PRO A 70 -14.68 -15.62 3.88
CA PRO A 70 -13.80 -16.78 3.81
C PRO A 70 -12.56 -16.55 2.92
N PHE A 71 -11.74 -15.56 3.28
CA PHE A 71 -10.53 -15.22 2.51
C PHE A 71 -9.48 -16.33 2.54
N GLU A 72 -9.48 -17.23 3.53
CA GLU A 72 -8.56 -18.35 3.65
C GLU A 72 -8.64 -19.28 2.44
N ALA A 73 -9.86 -19.55 1.95
CA ALA A 73 -10.07 -20.37 0.76
C ALA A 73 -9.50 -19.69 -0.50
N LEU A 74 -9.66 -18.37 -0.61
CA LEU A 74 -9.11 -17.58 -1.72
C LEU A 74 -7.57 -17.55 -1.69
N PHE A 75 -6.97 -17.40 -0.51
CA PHE A 75 -5.52 -17.44 -0.36
C PHE A 75 -4.94 -18.83 -0.63
N ALA A 76 -5.62 -19.91 -0.19
CA ALA A 76 -5.21 -21.28 -0.49
C ALA A 76 -5.20 -21.55 -2.01
N GLU A 77 -6.22 -21.08 -2.73
CA GLU A 77 -6.28 -21.21 -4.18
C GLU A 77 -5.20 -20.35 -4.88
N LYS A 78 -4.98 -19.12 -4.42
CA LYS A 78 -3.88 -18.27 -4.92
C LYS A 78 -2.51 -18.93 -4.75
N GLN A 79 -2.27 -19.58 -3.61
CA GLN A 79 -1.03 -20.31 -3.37
C GLN A 79 -0.88 -21.53 -4.30
N ARG A 80 -1.96 -22.25 -4.57
CA ARG A 80 -1.94 -23.35 -5.55
C ARG A 80 -1.58 -22.86 -6.96
N GLN A 81 -2.16 -21.75 -7.40
CA GLN A 81 -1.84 -21.16 -8.69
C GLN A 81 -0.37 -20.76 -8.77
N LEU A 82 0.17 -20.08 -7.76
CA LEU A 82 1.59 -19.72 -7.73
C LEU A 82 2.52 -20.93 -7.79
N LYS A 83 2.19 -22.03 -7.10
CA LYS A 83 2.92 -23.30 -7.21
C LYS A 83 2.84 -23.88 -8.61
N SER A 84 1.65 -23.90 -9.21
CA SER A 84 1.49 -24.34 -10.61
C SER A 84 2.32 -23.50 -11.58
N PHE A 85 2.46 -22.18 -11.35
CA PHE A 85 3.35 -21.33 -12.14
C PHE A 85 4.83 -21.67 -11.94
N SER A 86 5.28 -21.88 -10.71
CA SER A 86 6.64 -22.37 -10.41
C SER A 86 6.91 -23.73 -11.05
N ASP A 87 5.90 -24.60 -11.08
CA ASP A 87 5.98 -25.91 -11.73
C ASP A 87 6.03 -25.76 -13.25
N PHE A 88 5.32 -24.79 -13.85
CA PHE A 88 5.43 -24.50 -15.30
C PHE A 88 6.83 -24.05 -15.72
N GLU A 89 7.55 -23.28 -14.88
CA GLU A 89 8.95 -22.91 -15.15
C GLU A 89 9.86 -24.14 -15.15
N THR A 90 9.58 -25.09 -14.24
CA THR A 90 10.31 -26.37 -14.15
C THR A 90 9.99 -27.26 -15.35
N VAL A 91 8.72 -27.41 -15.71
CA VAL A 91 8.27 -28.17 -16.88
C VAL A 91 8.81 -27.56 -18.18
N ALA A 92 8.85 -26.23 -18.29
CA ALA A 92 9.46 -25.56 -19.44
C ALA A 92 10.97 -25.82 -19.53
N THR A 93 11.67 -25.83 -18.39
CA THR A 93 13.10 -26.17 -18.32
C THR A 93 13.34 -27.62 -18.72
N GLU A 94 12.55 -28.56 -18.21
CA GLU A 94 12.61 -29.98 -18.56
C GLU A 94 12.35 -30.21 -20.05
N LEU A 95 11.33 -29.56 -20.63
CA LEU A 95 11.04 -29.64 -22.07
C LEU A 95 12.19 -29.10 -22.94
N ILE A 96 12.82 -28.00 -22.53
CA ILE A 96 13.95 -27.40 -23.27
C ILE A 96 15.19 -28.31 -23.20
N GLU A 97 15.49 -28.87 -22.02
CA GLU A 97 16.60 -29.81 -21.81
C GLU A 97 16.37 -31.13 -22.56
N GLU A 98 15.14 -31.65 -22.61
CA GLU A 98 14.81 -32.85 -23.40
C GLU A 98 14.99 -32.64 -24.91
N GLU A 99 14.61 -31.47 -25.43
CA GLU A 99 14.65 -31.18 -26.87
C GLU A 99 16.05 -30.77 -27.36
N TYR A 100 16.84 -30.06 -26.53
CA TYR A 100 18.10 -29.43 -26.95
C TYR A 100 19.33 -29.80 -26.13
N GLY A 101 19.20 -30.51 -25.00
CA GLY A 101 20.29 -30.87 -24.08
C GLY A 101 21.17 -32.05 -24.51
N LYS A 102 21.21 -32.39 -25.80
CA LYS A 102 22.11 -33.42 -26.36
C LYS A 102 23.38 -32.83 -26.96
#